data_AF-A0A7W5Q1D8-F1
#
_entry.id   AF-A0A7W5Q1D8-F1
#
_cell.length_a   1.000
_cell.length_b   1.000
_cell.length_c   1.000
_cell.angle_alpha   90.00
_cell.angle_beta   90.00
_cell.angle_gamma   90.00
#
_symmetry.space_group_name_H-M   'P 1'
#
loop_
_entity.id
_entity.type
_entity.pdbx_description
1 polymer ?
#
loop_
_entity_poly.entity_id
_entity_poly.type
_entity_poly.pdbx_seq_one_letter_code
_entity_poly.pdbx_strand_id
1 'polypeptide(L)'
;MTGGNGPDAVIEAVGMESHGTGRGMQSVQSKLTSTERPCVLNQAILACRPGATVSLPGVFIGPAVPVPLGAFVGKGLTLKTRQTHVQR
;
A
#
# COMPACT_ATOMS: atom_id res chain seq x y z
N MET A 1 9.23 -10.01 -17.21
CA MET A 1 8.14 -9.38 -16.43
C MET A 1 8.39 -7.88 -16.39
N THR A 2 7.37 -7.07 -16.70
CA THR A 2 7.28 -5.59 -16.70
C THR A 2 8.31 -4.72 -17.45
N GLY A 3 9.39 -5.27 -18.02
CA GLY A 3 10.31 -4.51 -18.86
C GLY A 3 11.05 -3.38 -18.13
N GLY A 4 11.28 -3.54 -16.82
CA GLY A 4 11.90 -2.52 -15.97
C GLY A 4 10.94 -1.51 -15.35
N ASN A 5 9.66 -1.54 -15.73
CA ASN A 5 8.63 -0.67 -15.17
C ASN A 5 7.90 -1.31 -13.98
N GLY A 6 7.27 -0.47 -13.17
CA GLY A 6 6.27 -0.91 -12.21
C GLY A 6 4.95 -1.34 -12.88
N PRO A 7 4.09 -2.10 -12.20
CA PRO A 7 2.77 -2.47 -12.71
C PRO A 7 1.86 -1.26 -12.95
N ASP A 8 0.99 -1.38 -13.96
CA ASP A 8 -0.06 -0.42 -14.30
C ASP A 8 -1.21 -0.37 -13.27
N ALA A 9 -1.45 -1.49 -12.60
CA ALA A 9 -2.47 -1.64 -11.58
C ALA A 9 -1.97 -2.56 -10.45
N VAL A 10 -2.24 -2.18 -9.20
CA VAL A 10 -1.94 -2.98 -8.00
C VAL A 10 -3.17 -3.07 -7.13
N ILE A 11 -3.37 -4.22 -6.49
CA ILE A 11 -4.43 -4.47 -5.52
C ILE A 11 -3.77 -4.68 -4.17
N GLU A 12 -4.11 -3.83 -3.19
CA GLU A 12 -3.76 -4.05 -1.80
C GLU A 12 -4.93 -4.69 -1.04
N ALA A 13 -4.82 -5.99 -0.82
CA ALA A 13 -5.84 -6.85 -0.21
C ALA A 13 -5.53 -7.28 1.23
N VAL A 14 -4.44 -6.80 1.83
CA VAL A 14 -4.06 -7.20 3.20
C VAL A 14 -4.60 -6.23 4.25
N GLY A 15 -4.30 -4.94 4.15
CA GLY A 15 -4.75 -3.94 5.12
C GLY A 15 -3.91 -3.91 6.40
N MET A 16 -4.54 -3.69 7.54
CA MET A 16 -3.85 -3.53 8.83
C MET A 16 -3.09 -4.76 9.32
N GLU A 17 -3.46 -5.96 8.88
CA GLU A 17 -2.78 -7.21 9.25
C GLU A 17 -1.53 -7.46 8.40
N SER A 18 -0.97 -6.39 7.81
CA SER A 18 0.18 -6.50 6.92
C SER A 18 1.46 -6.80 7.69
N HIS A 19 2.17 -7.82 7.22
CA HIS A 19 3.45 -8.25 7.78
C HIS A 19 4.57 -8.01 6.77
N GLY A 20 5.55 -7.18 7.14
CA GLY A 20 6.67 -6.87 6.26
C GLY A 20 7.76 -7.94 6.36
N THR A 21 8.13 -8.56 5.25
CA THR A 21 9.33 -9.41 5.14
C THR A 21 10.51 -8.57 4.65
N GLY A 22 11.30 -8.00 5.57
CA GLY A 22 12.51 -7.25 5.20
C GLY A 22 13.24 -6.62 6.39
N ARG A 23 14.50 -6.99 6.61
CA ARG A 23 15.32 -6.57 7.77
C ARG A 23 15.65 -5.07 7.83
N GLY A 24 15.57 -4.34 6.71
CA GLY A 24 16.08 -2.96 6.60
C GLY A 24 15.11 -1.85 7.04
N MET A 25 13.80 -2.05 6.87
CA MET A 25 12.77 -1.04 7.18
C MET A 25 12.02 -1.33 8.48
N GLN A 26 12.18 -2.55 9.01
CA GLN A 26 11.59 -2.98 10.28
C GLN A 26 12.17 -2.25 11.49
N SER A 27 13.44 -1.83 11.48
CA SER A 27 14.09 -1.25 12.67
C SER A 27 13.50 0.12 13.04
N VAL A 28 13.20 0.97 12.06
CA VAL A 28 12.60 2.31 12.31
C VAL A 28 11.10 2.20 12.59
N GLN A 29 10.41 1.25 11.95
CA GLN A 29 8.99 1.02 12.20
C GLN A 29 8.74 0.19 13.47
N SER A 30 9.73 -0.51 14.02
CA SER A 30 9.62 -1.41 15.20
C SER A 30 9.01 -0.78 16.46
N LYS A 31 8.98 0.57 16.55
CA LYS A 31 8.40 1.33 17.66
C LYS A 31 6.91 1.67 17.51
N LEU A 32 6.31 1.45 16.34
CA LEU A 32 4.91 1.75 16.03
C LEU A 32 4.03 0.51 16.23
N THR A 33 2.81 0.65 16.72
CA THR A 33 1.89 -0.50 16.89
C THR A 33 1.51 -1.15 15.54
N SER A 34 1.05 -2.41 15.52
CA SER A 34 0.69 -3.13 14.27
C SER A 34 -0.31 -2.37 13.40
N THR A 35 -1.27 -1.68 14.03
CA THR A 35 -2.26 -0.77 13.40
C THR A 35 -1.62 0.38 12.62
N GLU A 36 -0.39 0.77 12.95
CA GLU A 36 0.31 1.93 12.38
C GLU A 36 1.32 1.54 11.28
N ARG A 37 1.31 0.27 10.81
CA ARG A 37 2.27 -0.21 9.81
C ARG A 37 1.58 -0.81 8.59
N PRO A 38 1.09 0.01 7.65
CA PRO A 38 0.51 -0.47 6.40
C PRO A 38 1.63 -0.87 5.41
N CYS A 39 2.41 -1.90 5.74
CA CYS A 39 3.63 -2.23 5.01
C CYS A 39 3.34 -2.63 3.56
N VAL A 40 2.24 -3.35 3.30
CA VAL A 40 1.87 -3.77 1.95
C VAL A 40 1.34 -2.60 1.12
N LEU A 41 0.59 -1.66 1.72
CA LEU A 41 0.20 -0.41 1.04
C LEU A 41 1.41 0.42 0.63
N ASN A 42 2.42 0.51 1.50
CA ASN A 42 3.66 1.22 1.19
C ASN A 42 4.41 0.54 0.03
N GLN A 43 4.49 -0.79 0.04
CA GLN A 43 5.07 -1.54 -1.07
C GLN A 43 4.27 -1.34 -2.37
N ALA A 44 2.95 -1.35 -2.31
CA ALA A 44 2.10 -1.12 -3.48
C ALA A 44 2.38 0.24 -4.13
N ILE A 45 2.43 1.33 -3.34
CA ILE A 45 2.72 2.68 -3.82
C ILE A 45 4.14 2.76 -4.43
N LEU A 46 5.12 2.14 -3.78
CA LEU A 46 6.51 2.17 -4.23
C LEU A 46 6.74 1.29 -5.48
N ALA A 47 6.03 0.18 -5.62
CA ALA A 47 6.16 -0.72 -6.76
C ALA A 47 5.52 -0.17 -8.03
N CYS A 48 4.39 0.55 -7.94
CA CYS A 48 3.65 1.08 -9.08
C CYS A 48 4.49 1.98 -10.01
N ARG A 49 4.24 1.94 -11.32
CA ARG A 49 4.77 2.95 -12.25
C ARG A 49 4.05 4.30 -12.07
N PRO A 50 4.61 5.42 -12.55
CA PRO A 50 3.88 6.68 -12.62
C PRO A 50 2.57 6.55 -13.41
N GLY A 51 1.50 7.21 -12.97
CA GLY A 51 0.17 7.18 -13.56
C GLY A 51 -0.62 5.88 -13.34
N ALA A 52 -0.15 4.97 -12.50
CA ALA A 52 -0.81 3.70 -12.22
C ALA A 52 -2.00 3.83 -11.26
N THR A 53 -2.81 2.76 -11.17
CA THR A 53 -3.94 2.67 -10.25
C THR A 53 -3.65 1.72 -9.09
N VAL A 54 -3.93 2.16 -7.87
CA VAL A 54 -3.93 1.33 -6.66
C VAL A 54 -5.37 1.08 -6.23
N SER A 55 -5.81 -0.17 -6.27
CA SER A 55 -7.07 -0.61 -5.67
C SER A 55 -6.82 -1.06 -4.24
N LEU A 56 -7.60 -0.56 -3.30
CA LEU A 56 -7.42 -0.78 -1.87
C LEU A 56 -8.69 -1.41 -1.28
N PRO A 57 -8.82 -2.74 -1.39
CA PRO A 57 -9.82 -3.52 -0.66
C PRO A 57 -9.47 -3.90 0.77
N GLY A 58 -8.19 -3.82 1.15
CA GLY A 58 -7.73 -4.09 2.51
C GLY A 58 -8.42 -3.22 3.56
N VAL A 59 -8.59 -3.76 4.76
CA VAL A 59 -9.27 -3.07 5.87
C VAL A 59 -8.28 -2.22 6.65
N PHE A 60 -8.62 -0.95 6.83
CA PHE A 60 -7.91 0.01 7.67
C PHE A 60 -8.88 0.61 8.68
N ILE A 61 -8.48 0.64 9.95
CA ILE A 61 -9.27 1.07 11.12
C ILE A 61 -8.46 2.15 11.83
N GLY A 62 -9.12 3.23 12.24
CA GLY A 62 -8.51 4.34 12.95
C GLY A 62 -8.38 5.61 12.10
N PRO A 63 -8.13 6.76 12.75
CA PRO A 63 -8.20 8.07 12.10
C PRO A 63 -6.99 8.39 11.22
N ALA A 64 -5.85 7.70 11.41
CA ALA A 64 -4.62 7.99 10.70
C ALA A 64 -3.85 6.69 10.37
N VAL A 65 -3.46 6.57 9.10
CA VAL A 65 -2.62 5.49 8.58
C VAL A 65 -1.41 6.13 7.91
N PRO A 66 -0.18 5.87 8.37
CA PRO A 66 1.01 6.52 7.82
C PRO A 66 1.32 5.95 6.44
N VAL A 67 1.23 6.81 5.41
CA VAL A 67 1.44 6.45 3.99
C VAL A 67 2.46 7.37 3.33
N PRO A 68 3.25 6.90 2.35
CA PRO A 68 4.24 7.70 1.62
C PRO A 68 3.55 8.61 0.59
N LEU A 69 2.83 9.62 1.08
CA LEU A 69 2.02 10.52 0.24
C LEU A 69 2.86 11.28 -0.80
N GLY A 70 4.10 11.65 -0.47
CA GLY A 70 5.01 12.28 -1.44
C GLY A 70 5.30 11.40 -2.66
N ALA A 71 5.50 10.10 -2.46
CA ALA A 71 5.68 9.15 -3.56
C ALA A 71 4.38 8.94 -4.35
N PHE A 72 3.23 8.95 -3.66
CA PHE A 72 1.92 8.84 -4.29
C PHE A 72 1.65 10.02 -5.24
N VAL A 73 1.86 11.25 -4.76
CA VAL A 73 1.67 12.48 -5.54
C VAL A 73 2.72 12.60 -6.63
N GLY A 74 3.99 12.35 -6.34
CA GLY A 74 5.08 12.44 -7.32
C GLY A 74 4.93 11.46 -8.48
N LYS A 75 4.27 10.33 -8.25
CA LYS A 75 3.94 9.36 -9.31
C LYS A 75 2.59 9.62 -9.99
N GLY A 76 1.77 10.56 -9.51
CA GLY A 76 0.43 10.81 -10.06
C GLY A 76 -0.48 9.58 -10.01
N LEU A 77 -0.50 8.86 -8.89
CA LEU A 77 -1.26 7.62 -8.77
C LEU A 77 -2.76 7.87 -8.57
N THR A 78 -3.59 6.94 -9.06
CA THR A 78 -5.03 6.91 -8.77
C THR A 78 -5.31 5.91 -7.66
N LEU A 79 -6.00 6.33 -6.59
CA LEU A 79 -6.42 5.43 -5.51
C LEU A 79 -7.91 5.11 -5.64
N LYS A 80 -8.27 3.83 -5.66
CA LYS A 80 -9.65 3.34 -5.60
C LYS A 80 -9.85 2.53 -4.33
N THR A 81 -10.63 3.03 -3.39
CA THR A 81 -10.93 2.34 -2.13
C THR A 81 -12.30 1.67 -2.22
N ARG A 82 -12.40 0.43 -1.74
CA ARG A 82 -13.68 -0.28 -1.54
C ARG A 82 -13.43 -1.58 -0.81
N GLN A 83 -14.01 -1.77 0.37
CA GLN A 83 -14.01 -3.09 1.01
C GLN A 83 -14.76 -4.07 0.09
N THR A 84 -14.09 -5.16 -0.29
CA THR A 84 -14.45 -6.04 -1.44
C THR A 84 -15.95 -6.31 -1.57
N HIS A 85 -16.55 -5.89 -2.69
CA HIS A 85 -17.94 -6.22 -3.02
C HIS A 85 -17.93 -7.63 -3.64
N VAL A 86 -18.19 -8.64 -2.81
CA VAL A 86 -18.38 -10.00 -3.31
C VAL A 86 -19.74 -10.11 -3.99
N GLN A 87 -19.85 -10.96 -5.02
CA GLN A 87 -21.16 -11.36 -5.51
C GLN A 87 -21.92 -12.04 -4.36
N ARG A 88 -23.20 -11.69 -4.21
CA ARG A 88 -24.10 -12.42 -3.31
C ARG A 88 -24.60 -13.67 -4.01
#